data_AF-A0AAQ3SUF3-F1
#
_entry.id   AF-A0AAQ3SUF3-F1
#
_cell.length_a   1.000
_cell.length_b   1.000
_cell.length_c   1.000
_cell.angle_alpha   90.00
_cell.angle_beta   90.00
_cell.angle_gamma   90.00
#
_symmetry.space_group_name_H-M   'P 1'
#
loop_
_entity.id
_entity.type
_entity.pdbx_description
1 polymer ?
#
loop_
_entity_poly.entity_id
_entity_poly.type
_entity_poly.pdbx_seq_one_letter_code
_entity_poly.pdbx_strand_id
1 'polypeptide(L)'
;MGRSRGVPNSGDDDTGHRSKRRRVSSSGDATDSISAAIGGAGEGGGKKALYHCNYCNKDISGKIRIKCSKCPDFDLCVECFSVGAEVTPHRSNHPYRVMDNLSFPLICPDWNADEEILLLEGIEMYGLGNWLEVAEHVGTKSKLQCIDHYTTAYMNSPCYPLPDMSHVNGKNRKELLAMAKVQGESKKGRDNPTW
;
A
#
# COMPACT_ATOMS: atom_id res chain seq x y z
N MET A 1 44.58 -47.59 -8.78
CA MET A 1 44.36 -48.82 -7.98
C MET A 1 43.32 -48.47 -6.92
N GLY A 2 42.29 -49.26 -6.59
CA GLY A 2 41.98 -50.63 -6.99
C GLY A 2 42.16 -51.62 -5.84
N ARG A 3 41.12 -51.77 -4.99
CA ARG A 3 40.98 -52.85 -3.98
C ARG A 3 39.52 -52.95 -3.52
N SER A 4 38.96 -54.16 -3.63
CA SER A 4 37.57 -54.51 -3.27
C SER A 4 37.54 -55.44 -2.05
N ARG A 5 36.31 -55.84 -1.63
CA ARG A 5 35.88 -56.87 -0.64
C ARG A 5 35.13 -56.23 0.54
N GLY A 6 34.09 -56.85 1.10
CA GLY A 6 33.40 -58.10 0.68
C GLY A 6 32.31 -58.50 1.69
N VAL A 7 31.23 -59.12 1.21
CA VAL A 7 30.08 -59.60 2.02
C VAL A 7 30.41 -60.97 2.66
N PRO A 8 29.63 -61.43 3.67
CA PRO A 8 28.59 -62.42 3.35
C PRO A 8 27.25 -62.20 4.08
N ASN A 9 26.24 -62.98 3.68
CA ASN A 9 24.82 -62.87 4.07
C ASN A 9 24.32 -64.15 4.78
N SER A 10 23.29 -64.01 5.62
CA SER A 10 22.43 -65.10 6.13
C SER A 10 21.19 -64.49 6.82
N GLY A 11 19.94 -64.86 6.51
CA GLY A 11 19.46 -65.82 5.51
C GLY A 11 17.94 -65.76 5.33
N ASP A 12 17.43 -66.79 4.67
CA ASP A 12 16.08 -67.16 4.19
C ASP A 12 14.93 -67.03 5.25
N ASP A 13 13.63 -67.04 4.93
CA ASP A 13 12.90 -67.41 3.69
C ASP A 13 11.55 -66.64 3.51
N ASP A 14 10.81 -66.95 2.43
CA ASP A 14 9.56 -66.38 1.90
C ASP A 14 8.24 -66.67 2.67
N THR A 15 7.13 -66.18 2.12
CA THR A 15 5.70 -66.50 2.33
C THR A 15 4.95 -65.67 3.40
N GLY A 16 3.69 -65.26 3.17
CA GLY A 16 2.93 -65.28 1.92
C GLY A 16 1.43 -64.92 2.06
N HIS A 17 0.83 -64.51 0.93
CA HIS A 17 -0.60 -64.63 0.60
C HIS A 17 -1.75 -63.92 1.39
N ARG A 18 -2.40 -62.96 0.69
CA ARG A 18 -3.77 -63.13 0.07
C ARG A 18 -5.06 -62.60 0.76
N SER A 19 -5.46 -61.38 0.34
CA SER A 19 -6.77 -61.04 -0.28
C SER A 19 -8.11 -60.83 0.51
N LYS A 20 -8.71 -59.62 0.29
CA LYS A 20 -10.10 -59.31 -0.18
C LYS A 20 -11.35 -59.28 0.78
N ARG A 21 -11.97 -58.08 0.86
CA ARG A 21 -13.44 -57.71 0.85
C ARG A 21 -14.36 -58.21 2.01
N ARG A 22 -15.49 -57.60 2.44
CA ARG A 22 -16.23 -56.31 2.17
C ARG A 22 -15.80 -55.22 3.20
N ARG A 23 -16.53 -54.26 3.80
CA ARG A 23 -17.91 -53.61 3.87
C ARG A 23 -17.66 -52.10 4.20
N VAL A 24 -18.46 -51.05 3.95
CA VAL A 24 -19.80 -50.78 3.36
C VAL A 24 -21.03 -51.23 4.17
N SER A 25 -21.97 -50.44 4.71
CA SER A 25 -22.04 -49.03 5.23
C SER A 25 -23.06 -49.05 6.42
N SER A 26 -23.80 -48.03 6.95
CA SER A 26 -24.03 -46.56 6.72
C SER A 26 -24.95 -45.97 7.82
N SER A 27 -24.98 -44.62 7.98
CA SER A 27 -26.07 -43.76 8.55
C SER A 27 -26.24 -43.59 10.08
N GLY A 28 -26.56 -42.34 10.50
CA GLY A 28 -26.98 -41.92 11.87
C GLY A 28 -25.84 -41.71 12.88
N ASP A 29 -25.89 -40.76 13.84
CA ASP A 29 -26.84 -39.66 14.10
C ASP A 29 -26.11 -38.50 14.85
N ALA A 30 -26.82 -37.47 15.33
CA ALA A 30 -26.25 -36.19 15.82
C ALA A 30 -25.77 -36.16 17.29
N THR A 31 -24.93 -35.17 17.64
CA THR A 31 -24.89 -34.49 18.96
C THR A 31 -24.05 -33.19 18.92
N ASP A 32 -24.36 -32.24 19.79
CA ASP A 32 -23.63 -30.98 19.97
C ASP A 32 -22.19 -31.14 20.50
N SER A 33 -21.31 -30.18 20.17
CA SER A 33 -20.37 -29.57 21.13
C SER A 33 -19.74 -28.27 20.63
N ILE A 34 -19.74 -27.27 21.52
CA ILE A 34 -19.02 -25.99 21.36
C ILE A 34 -17.55 -26.19 21.73
N SER A 35 -16.58 -25.66 20.96
CA SER A 35 -15.27 -25.20 21.49
C SER A 35 -14.32 -24.56 20.46
N ALA A 36 -13.28 -23.93 21.02
CA ALA A 36 -11.98 -23.61 20.40
C ALA A 36 -11.95 -22.52 19.32
N ALA A 37 -11.84 -21.27 19.77
CA ALA A 37 -11.16 -20.24 18.99
C ALA A 37 -9.66 -20.59 18.86
N ILE A 38 -9.16 -20.63 17.62
CA ILE A 38 -7.72 -20.63 17.31
C ILE A 38 -7.52 -19.58 16.21
N GLY A 39 -6.75 -18.53 16.50
CA GLY A 39 -6.63 -17.36 15.64
C GLY A 39 -5.52 -16.41 16.12
N GLY A 40 -4.31 -16.95 16.29
CA GLY A 40 -3.14 -16.20 16.73
C GLY A 40 -2.20 -15.85 15.58
N ALA A 41 -2.21 -14.59 15.15
CA ALA A 41 -1.14 -13.94 14.40
C ALA A 41 -1.24 -12.42 14.64
N GLY A 42 -0.11 -11.71 14.66
CA GLY A 42 -0.12 -10.27 14.94
C GLY A 42 -0.56 -9.45 13.74
N GLU A 43 -1.74 -8.82 13.79
CA GLU A 43 -2.18 -7.85 12.78
C GLU A 43 -1.43 -6.51 12.90
N GLY A 44 -0.16 -6.52 12.49
CA GLY A 44 0.65 -5.32 12.25
C GLY A 44 0.54 -4.78 10.82
N GLY A 45 -0.49 -5.15 10.05
CA GLY A 45 -0.61 -4.77 8.64
C GLY A 45 -1.01 -3.31 8.44
N GLY A 46 -0.28 -2.59 7.58
CA GLY A 46 -0.51 -1.19 7.23
C GLY A 46 -1.80 -0.99 6.42
N LYS A 47 -2.94 -0.93 7.12
CA LYS A 47 -4.27 -0.77 6.51
C LYS A 47 -4.42 0.65 5.96
N LYS A 48 -4.22 0.81 4.64
CA LYS A 48 -4.36 2.08 3.90
C LYS A 48 -5.65 2.80 4.32
N ALA A 49 -5.51 4.04 4.80
CA ALA A 49 -6.57 4.75 5.49
C ALA A 49 -7.80 4.97 4.59
N LEU A 50 -8.94 4.41 5.01
CA LEU A 50 -10.20 4.47 4.27
C LEU A 50 -10.95 5.77 4.57
N TYR A 51 -11.38 6.47 3.51
CA TYR A 51 -12.10 7.74 3.61
C TYR A 51 -13.38 7.70 2.76
N HIS A 52 -14.48 8.19 3.31
CA HIS A 52 -15.76 8.34 2.60
C HIS A 52 -16.23 9.79 2.65
N CYS A 53 -16.95 10.24 1.64
CA CYS A 53 -17.56 11.57 1.62
C CYS A 53 -18.75 11.61 2.58
N ASN A 54 -18.71 12.43 3.64
CA ASN A 54 -19.76 12.48 4.67
C ASN A 54 -21.14 12.97 4.18
N TYR A 55 -21.26 13.44 2.92
CA TYR A 55 -22.53 13.83 2.32
C TYR A 55 -23.14 12.74 1.42
N CYS A 56 -22.36 12.18 0.48
CA CYS A 56 -22.85 11.22 -0.51
C CYS A 56 -22.40 9.77 -0.29
N ASN A 57 -21.64 9.50 0.78
CA ASN A 57 -21.05 8.20 1.14
C ASN A 57 -20.15 7.56 0.07
N LYS A 58 -19.81 8.29 -1.00
CA LYS A 58 -18.85 7.84 -2.02
C LYS A 58 -17.47 7.65 -1.39
N ASP A 59 -16.84 6.52 -1.69
CA ASP A 59 -15.44 6.28 -1.33
C ASP A 59 -14.51 7.33 -1.97
N ILE A 60 -13.66 7.93 -1.14
CA ILE A 60 -12.64 8.92 -1.49
C ILE A 60 -11.23 8.52 -1.00
N SER A 61 -11.05 7.25 -0.65
CA SER A 61 -9.73 6.66 -0.41
C SER A 61 -8.87 6.79 -1.68
N GLY A 62 -7.59 7.17 -1.52
CA GLY A 62 -6.67 7.41 -2.64
C GLY A 62 -7.03 8.56 -3.59
N LYS A 63 -7.99 9.43 -3.22
CA LYS A 63 -8.47 10.55 -4.06
C LYS A 63 -8.31 11.88 -3.32
N ILE A 64 -8.22 12.97 -4.09
CA ILE A 64 -8.24 14.34 -3.55
C ILE A 64 -9.56 14.55 -2.78
N ARG A 65 -9.46 14.98 -1.52
CA ARG A 65 -10.60 15.22 -0.64
C ARG A 65 -10.48 16.54 0.11
N ILE A 66 -11.63 17.08 0.52
CA ILE A 66 -11.74 18.39 1.18
C ILE A 66 -12.04 18.16 2.66
N LYS A 67 -11.03 18.24 3.53
CA LYS A 67 -11.20 18.06 4.98
C LYS A 67 -11.61 19.39 5.62
N CYS A 68 -12.72 19.39 6.35
CA CYS A 68 -13.14 20.54 7.14
C CYS A 68 -12.14 20.78 8.29
N SER A 69 -11.76 22.05 8.53
CA SER A 69 -10.89 22.43 9.64
C SER A 69 -11.65 22.86 10.90
N LYS A 70 -12.99 22.81 10.90
CA LYS A 70 -13.85 23.07 12.06
C LYS A 70 -14.60 21.84 12.58
N CYS A 71 -14.88 20.86 11.70
CA CYS A 71 -15.69 19.70 12.04
C CYS A 71 -14.75 18.48 12.22
N PRO A 72 -14.87 17.72 13.31
CA PRO A 72 -14.10 16.49 13.47
C PRO A 72 -14.49 15.49 12.37
N ASP A 73 -13.48 14.88 11.75
CA ASP A 73 -13.56 13.84 10.71
C ASP A 73 -14.70 14.00 9.70
N PHE A 74 -14.77 15.22 9.17
CA PHE A 74 -15.64 15.60 8.07
C PHE A 74 -14.80 15.90 6.82
N ASP A 75 -14.85 14.98 5.85
CA ASP A 75 -14.15 15.01 4.57
C ASP A 75 -15.19 14.91 3.44
N LEU A 76 -15.12 15.83 2.46
CA LEU A 76 -15.99 15.82 1.26
C LEU A 76 -15.22 15.41 0.01
N CYS A 77 -15.91 14.76 -0.94
CA CYS A 77 -15.42 14.69 -2.32
C CYS A 77 -15.52 16.08 -2.99
N VAL A 78 -14.69 16.31 -4.01
CA VAL A 78 -14.64 17.59 -4.75
C VAL A 78 -16.00 17.96 -5.33
N GLU A 79 -16.78 16.99 -5.81
CA GLU A 79 -18.15 17.20 -6.33
C GLU A 79 -19.08 17.82 -5.27
N CYS A 80 -19.19 17.19 -4.09
CA CYS A 80 -20.06 17.66 -3.01
C CYS A 80 -19.60 19.00 -2.43
N PHE A 81 -18.29 19.23 -2.35
CA PHE A 81 -17.75 20.54 -1.98
C PHE A 81 -18.11 21.62 -3.01
N SER A 82 -18.03 21.32 -4.31
CA SER A 82 -18.30 22.29 -5.39
C SER A 82 -19.75 22.78 -5.44
N VAL A 83 -20.71 21.99 -4.93
CA VAL A 83 -22.13 22.38 -4.81
C VAL A 83 -22.49 22.94 -3.42
N GLY A 84 -21.51 23.12 -2.53
CA GLY A 84 -21.73 23.69 -1.19
C GLY A 84 -22.51 22.76 -0.25
N ALA A 85 -22.31 21.44 -0.33
CA ALA A 85 -23.04 20.47 0.48
C ALA A 85 -22.86 20.69 2.00
N GLU A 86 -23.97 20.74 2.74
CA GLU A 86 -23.99 20.92 4.19
C GLU A 86 -24.64 19.75 4.92
N VAL A 87 -24.08 19.39 6.08
CA VAL A 87 -24.61 18.35 7.00
C VAL A 87 -24.33 18.82 8.42
N THR A 88 -25.35 19.25 9.17
CA THR A 88 -25.20 19.79 10.53
C THR A 88 -24.30 18.89 11.40
N PRO A 89 -23.19 19.39 11.99
CA PRO A 89 -22.81 20.80 12.19
C PRO A 89 -21.91 21.43 11.09
N HIS A 90 -21.59 20.72 10.01
CA HIS A 90 -20.81 21.28 8.89
C HIS A 90 -21.59 22.34 8.11
N ARG A 91 -20.87 23.40 7.70
CA ARG A 91 -21.33 24.43 6.76
C ARG A 91 -20.31 24.61 5.64
N SER A 92 -20.83 24.89 4.45
CA SER A 92 -20.09 25.18 3.21
C SER A 92 -19.04 26.29 3.36
N ASN A 93 -19.28 27.25 4.26
CA ASN A 93 -18.38 28.36 4.58
C ASN A 93 -17.31 28.05 5.64
N HIS A 94 -17.18 26.80 6.09
CA HIS A 94 -16.13 26.42 7.02
C HIS A 94 -14.75 26.42 6.34
N PRO A 95 -13.68 26.86 7.04
CA PRO A 95 -12.32 26.72 6.53
C PRO A 95 -12.00 25.24 6.34
N TYR A 96 -11.27 24.94 5.27
CA TYR A 96 -10.98 23.58 4.82
C TYR A 96 -9.50 23.42 4.45
N ARG A 97 -9.07 22.18 4.27
CA ARG A 97 -7.80 21.81 3.66
C ARG A 97 -8.07 20.90 2.47
N VAL A 98 -7.38 21.14 1.37
CA VAL A 98 -7.31 20.16 0.28
C VAL A 98 -6.29 19.11 0.71
N MET A 99 -6.74 17.87 0.86
CA MET A 99 -5.88 16.72 1.11
C MET A 99 -5.64 16.05 -0.24
N ASP A 100 -4.40 16.12 -0.71
CA ASP A 100 -3.97 15.50 -1.97
C ASP A 100 -3.81 13.97 -1.81
N ASN A 101 -3.72 13.23 -2.92
CA ASN A 101 -3.40 11.81 -2.92
C ASN A 101 -1.92 11.50 -3.21
N LEU A 102 -1.09 12.53 -3.40
CA LEU A 102 0.37 12.44 -3.64
C LEU A 102 0.77 11.67 -4.92
N SER A 103 -0.16 11.49 -5.86
CA SER A 103 0.09 10.81 -7.14
C SER A 103 0.82 11.74 -8.14
N PHE A 104 2.08 12.06 -7.82
CA PHE A 104 3.01 12.78 -8.69
C PHE A 104 4.44 12.24 -8.53
N PRO A 105 5.25 12.17 -9.60
CA PRO A 105 6.64 11.71 -9.51
C PRO A 105 7.48 12.57 -8.57
N LEU A 106 8.20 11.93 -7.64
CA LEU A 106 9.02 12.63 -6.63
C LEU A 106 10.50 12.61 -7.02
N ILE A 107 11.18 11.49 -6.80
CA ILE A 107 12.63 11.34 -7.01
C ILE A 107 12.92 10.98 -8.47
N CYS A 108 12.22 10.00 -9.02
CA CYS A 108 12.35 9.59 -10.42
C CYS A 108 10.97 9.56 -11.13
N PRO A 109 10.91 9.56 -12.48
CA PRO A 109 9.65 9.66 -13.22
C PRO A 109 8.66 8.51 -12.99
N ASP A 110 9.17 7.33 -12.64
CA ASP A 110 8.39 6.08 -12.52
C ASP A 110 7.87 5.80 -11.10
N TRP A 111 8.18 6.66 -10.12
CA TRP A 111 7.78 6.52 -8.71
C TRP A 111 7.10 7.79 -8.17
N ASN A 112 5.84 7.65 -7.80
CA ASN A 112 5.06 8.73 -7.19
C ASN A 112 5.39 8.91 -5.70
N ALA A 113 5.12 10.11 -5.17
CA ALA A 113 5.36 10.44 -3.76
C ALA A 113 4.58 9.55 -2.77
N ASP A 114 3.42 8.98 -3.13
CA ASP A 114 2.74 7.96 -2.32
C ASP A 114 3.46 6.61 -2.31
N GLU A 115 4.02 6.19 -3.46
CA GLU A 115 4.78 4.95 -3.59
C GLU A 115 6.13 5.00 -2.85
N GLU A 116 6.80 6.16 -2.85
CA GLU A 116 8.02 6.41 -2.06
C GLU A 116 7.75 6.27 -0.55
N ILE A 117 6.62 6.81 -0.06
CA ILE A 117 6.22 6.69 1.35
C ILE A 117 5.91 5.23 1.69
N LEU A 118 5.10 4.54 0.88
CA LEU A 118 4.76 3.13 1.09
C LEU A 118 5.98 2.20 1.02
N LEU A 119 6.99 2.53 0.22
CA LEU A 119 8.25 1.77 0.17
C LEU A 119 9.00 1.88 1.51
N LEU A 120 9.13 3.09 2.05
CA LEU A 120 9.84 3.32 3.31
C LEU A 120 9.04 2.80 4.52
N GLU A 121 7.73 3.01 4.54
CA GLU A 121 6.80 2.42 5.54
C GLU A 121 6.91 0.89 5.50
N GLY A 122 6.86 0.27 4.31
CA GLY A 122 7.05 -1.17 4.17
C GLY A 122 8.42 -1.67 4.68
N ILE A 123 9.51 -0.94 4.42
CA ILE A 123 10.84 -1.31 4.91
C ILE A 123 10.94 -1.19 6.44
N GLU A 124 10.30 -0.18 7.05
CA GLU A 124 10.21 0.00 8.50
C GLU A 124 9.38 -1.13 9.15
N MET A 125 8.24 -1.49 8.55
CA MET A 125 7.30 -2.47 9.11
C MET A 125 7.74 -3.94 8.91
N TYR A 126 8.24 -4.30 7.74
CA TYR A 126 8.55 -5.71 7.38
C TYR A 126 10.05 -6.04 7.38
N GLY A 127 10.90 -5.02 7.52
CA GLY A 127 12.36 -5.14 7.60
C GLY A 127 13.06 -5.14 6.25
N LEU A 128 14.18 -4.42 6.17
CA LEU A 128 15.03 -4.38 4.98
C LEU A 128 15.50 -5.79 4.58
N GLY A 129 15.24 -6.19 3.34
CA GLY A 129 15.47 -7.55 2.85
C GLY A 129 14.19 -8.35 2.60
N ASN A 130 13.09 -8.03 3.30
CA ASN A 130 11.81 -8.72 3.15
C ASN A 130 10.97 -8.18 1.97
N TRP A 131 11.60 -8.08 0.81
CA TRP A 131 11.09 -7.36 -0.36
C TRP A 131 9.80 -7.91 -0.99
N LEU A 132 9.29 -9.05 -0.51
CA LEU A 132 7.98 -9.57 -0.91
C LEU A 132 6.86 -8.79 -0.21
N GLU A 133 6.85 -8.79 1.12
CA GLU A 133 5.88 -8.05 1.94
C GLU A 133 5.93 -6.53 1.63
N VAL A 134 7.13 -5.98 1.45
CA VAL A 134 7.33 -4.56 1.07
C VAL A 134 6.66 -4.25 -0.28
N ALA A 135 6.77 -5.13 -1.27
CA ALA A 135 6.14 -4.94 -2.57
C ALA A 135 4.62 -5.12 -2.52
N GLU A 136 4.11 -6.03 -1.68
CA GLU A 136 2.67 -6.19 -1.45
C GLU A 136 2.05 -4.96 -0.74
N HIS A 137 2.76 -4.39 0.24
CA HIS A 137 2.36 -3.16 0.93
C HIS A 137 2.29 -1.95 -0.01
N VAL A 138 3.31 -1.76 -0.87
CA VAL A 138 3.27 -0.75 -1.96
C VAL A 138 2.09 -1.06 -2.89
N GLY A 139 2.00 -2.30 -3.38
CA GLY A 139 0.86 -2.82 -4.15
C GLY A 139 0.83 -2.45 -5.64
N THR A 140 1.63 -1.46 -6.06
CA THR A 140 1.77 -0.99 -7.46
C THR A 140 3.10 -1.39 -8.11
N LYS A 141 4.06 -1.89 -7.32
CA LYS A 141 5.43 -2.18 -7.72
C LYS A 141 5.80 -3.64 -7.38
N SER A 142 6.59 -4.28 -8.23
CA SER A 142 7.08 -5.64 -7.96
C SER A 142 8.29 -5.66 -7.03
N LYS A 143 8.55 -6.82 -6.39
CA LYS A 143 9.74 -7.08 -5.55
C LYS A 143 11.04 -6.51 -6.14
N LEU A 144 11.28 -6.76 -7.43
CA LEU A 144 12.51 -6.34 -8.10
C LEU A 144 12.58 -4.82 -8.26
N GLN A 145 11.47 -4.18 -8.65
CA GLN A 145 11.41 -2.71 -8.74
C GLN A 145 11.66 -2.04 -7.38
N CYS A 146 11.12 -2.59 -6.28
CA CYS A 146 11.37 -2.07 -4.93
C CYS A 146 12.85 -2.20 -4.53
N ILE A 147 13.50 -3.33 -4.84
CA ILE A 147 14.94 -3.54 -4.61
C ILE A 147 15.78 -2.54 -5.41
N ASP A 148 15.52 -2.48 -6.72
CA ASP A 148 16.33 -1.68 -7.65
C ASP A 148 16.21 -0.20 -7.31
N HIS A 149 14.97 0.30 -7.11
CA HIS A 149 14.73 1.70 -6.76
C HIS A 149 15.31 2.09 -5.40
N TYR A 150 15.09 1.29 -4.34
CA TYR A 150 15.71 1.57 -3.04
C TYR A 150 17.24 1.59 -3.12
N THR A 151 17.81 0.66 -3.90
CA THR A 151 19.26 0.57 -4.10
C THR A 151 19.80 1.79 -4.86
N THR A 152 19.12 2.25 -5.92
CA THR A 152 19.58 3.38 -6.73
C THR A 152 19.29 4.76 -6.11
N ALA A 153 18.09 4.96 -5.58
CA ALA A 153 17.63 6.27 -5.09
C ALA A 153 18.11 6.58 -3.66
N TYR A 154 18.28 5.56 -2.81
CA TYR A 154 18.63 5.75 -1.40
C TYR A 154 20.04 5.23 -1.07
N MET A 155 20.32 3.94 -1.30
CA MET A 155 21.61 3.34 -0.91
C MET A 155 22.80 3.90 -1.69
N ASN A 156 22.66 4.05 -3.01
CA ASN A 156 23.69 4.60 -3.90
C ASN A 156 23.59 6.12 -4.07
N SER A 157 22.81 6.82 -3.22
CA SER A 157 22.62 8.26 -3.30
C SER A 157 23.94 9.04 -3.09
N PRO A 158 24.23 10.07 -3.91
CA PRO A 158 25.35 10.99 -3.67
C PRO A 158 25.32 11.70 -2.31
N CYS A 159 24.15 11.75 -1.65
CA CYS A 159 23.96 12.33 -0.32
C CYS A 159 23.38 11.33 0.70
N TYR A 160 23.75 10.03 0.56
CA TYR A 160 23.46 8.99 1.55
C TYR A 160 23.69 9.49 3.00
N PRO A 161 22.76 9.27 3.95
CA PRO A 161 21.61 8.35 3.88
C PRO A 161 20.33 8.91 3.26
N LEU A 162 20.35 10.11 2.68
CA LEU A 162 19.17 10.73 2.06
C LEU A 162 19.20 10.60 0.53
N PRO A 163 18.05 10.49 -0.16
CA PRO A 163 18.00 10.55 -1.62
C PRO A 163 18.38 11.94 -2.15
N ASP A 164 18.85 12.02 -3.40
CA ASP A 164 19.17 13.31 -4.01
C ASP A 164 17.90 14.11 -4.36
N MET A 165 17.57 15.08 -3.51
CA MET A 165 16.47 16.02 -3.69
C MET A 165 16.88 17.29 -4.46
N SER A 166 18.03 17.30 -5.15
CA SER A 166 18.48 18.43 -5.98
C SER A 166 17.53 18.73 -7.15
N HIS A 167 16.92 17.67 -7.70
CA HIS A 167 15.92 17.71 -8.76
C HIS A 167 14.70 16.88 -8.32
N VAL A 168 13.53 17.51 -8.28
CA VAL A 168 12.26 16.85 -7.94
C VAL A 168 11.37 16.89 -9.16
N ASN A 169 10.79 15.75 -9.57
CA ASN A 169 10.09 15.61 -10.86
C ASN A 169 10.95 16.15 -12.04
N GLY A 170 12.23 15.78 -12.05
CA GLY A 170 13.23 16.20 -13.04
C GLY A 170 13.60 17.69 -13.05
N LYS A 171 13.13 18.49 -12.08
CA LYS A 171 13.29 19.96 -12.07
C LYS A 171 14.04 20.44 -10.86
N ASN A 172 14.97 21.38 -11.06
CA ASN A 172 15.67 22.02 -9.95
C ASN A 172 14.82 23.10 -9.27
N ARG A 173 15.28 23.55 -8.10
CA ARG A 173 14.61 24.57 -7.28
C ARG A 173 14.28 25.88 -8.04
N LYS A 174 15.08 26.29 -9.04
CA LYS A 174 14.82 27.52 -9.80
C LYS A 174 13.65 27.35 -10.77
N GLU A 175 13.56 26.21 -11.45
CA GLU A 175 12.45 25.88 -12.35
C GLU A 175 11.12 25.75 -11.60
N LEU A 176 11.12 25.05 -10.46
CA LEU A 176 9.93 24.92 -9.61
C LEU A 176 9.42 26.29 -9.13
N LEU A 177 10.33 27.18 -8.69
CA LEU A 177 10.01 28.56 -8.32
C LEU A 177 9.56 29.44 -9.50
N ALA A 178 10.01 29.16 -10.73
CA ALA A 178 9.53 29.85 -11.92
C ALA A 178 8.10 29.40 -12.29
N MET A 179 7.84 28.09 -12.30
CA MET A 179 6.51 27.54 -12.58
C MET A 179 5.44 28.07 -11.60
N ALA A 180 5.78 28.19 -10.31
CA ALA A 180 4.89 28.75 -9.30
C ALA A 180 4.51 30.23 -9.54
N LYS A 181 5.39 31.03 -10.15
CA LYS A 181 5.14 32.45 -10.44
C LYS A 181 4.17 32.65 -11.63
N VAL A 182 4.34 31.88 -12.70
CA VAL A 182 3.50 31.95 -13.92
C VAL A 182 2.01 31.73 -13.60
N GLN A 183 1.69 30.85 -12.65
CA GLN A 183 0.32 30.62 -12.17
C GLN A 183 -0.27 31.80 -11.37
N GLY A 184 0.59 32.63 -10.76
CA GLY A 184 0.18 33.83 -10.02
C GLY A 184 -0.13 35.01 -10.94
N GLU A 185 0.72 35.26 -11.93
CA GLU A 185 0.58 36.41 -12.86
C GLU A 185 -0.68 36.27 -13.73
N SER A 186 -1.03 35.04 -14.12
CA SER A 186 -2.26 34.71 -14.88
C SER A 186 -3.56 35.10 -14.17
N LYS A 187 -3.55 35.40 -12.86
CA LYS A 187 -4.74 35.81 -12.09
C LYS A 187 -4.92 37.33 -12.00
N LYS A 188 -3.92 38.13 -12.39
CA LYS A 188 -3.92 39.60 -12.16
C LYS A 188 -4.55 40.42 -13.30
N GLY A 189 -5.43 39.80 -14.10
CA GLY A 189 -5.95 40.37 -15.36
C GLY A 189 -7.47 40.31 -15.52
N ARG A 190 -8.25 40.23 -14.43
CA ARG A 190 -9.73 40.20 -14.46
C ARG A 190 -10.43 41.10 -13.44
N ASP A 191 -9.76 42.15 -12.96
CA ASP A 191 -10.42 43.27 -12.31
C ASP A 191 -10.83 44.30 -13.37
N ASN A 192 -12.06 44.18 -13.89
CA ASN A 192 -12.64 45.15 -14.81
C ASN A 192 -13.99 45.64 -14.24
N PRO A 193 -14.08 46.89 -13.73
CA PRO A 193 -15.27 47.37 -13.05
C PRO A 193 -16.39 47.68 -14.05
N THR A 194 -17.56 47.08 -13.84
CA THR A 194 -18.79 47.40 -14.59
C THR A 194 -19.94 47.67 -13.63
N TRP A 195 -20.04 48.94 -13.24
CA TRP A 195 -21.23 49.66 -12.74
C TRP A 195 -22.06 48.96 -11.64
#